data_AF-A0A920QRG9-F1
#
_entry.id   AF-A0A920QRG9-F1
#
_cell.length_a   1.000
_cell.length_b   1.000
_cell.length_c   1.000
_cell.angle_alpha   90.00
_cell.angle_beta   90.00
_cell.angle_gamma   90.00
#
_symmetry.space_group_name_H-M   'P 1'
#
loop_
_entity.id
_entity.type
_entity.pdbx_description
1 polymer ?
#
loop_
_entity_poly.entity_id
_entity_poly.type
_entity_poly.pdbx_seq_one_letter_code
_entity_poly.pdbx_strand_id
1 'polypeptide(L)'
;MNKNSTTVDLRKYGLETGNTQIKSVGPMVFSPQGILFIGDNVGAAIFAIDVSDTESSNEKHTIDLQNIDVPLASYLGCNKADLLVRDIAVHPTSQNIYLAIMRGTGDESQPVLVKVQHDGAISSVDLSHIPFSKTILSDAPDVNDPRIVSRTLSEL
;
A
#
# COMPACT_ATOMS: atom_id res chain seq x y z
N MET A 1 34.44 -4.97 -7.96
CA MET A 1 33.64 -4.42 -6.84
C MET A 1 33.03 -3.11 -7.31
N ASN A 2 31.81 -3.16 -7.83
CA ASN A 2 31.05 -2.03 -8.37
C ASN A 2 29.78 -1.86 -7.54
N LYS A 3 29.84 -0.98 -6.54
CA LYS A 3 28.68 -0.60 -5.73
C LYS A 3 27.85 0.43 -6.51
N ASN A 4 27.05 -0.02 -7.46
CA ASN A 4 25.92 0.78 -7.93
C ASN A 4 24.72 0.42 -7.06
N SER A 5 24.64 1.04 -5.86
CA SER A 5 23.37 1.10 -5.13
C SER A 5 22.39 1.84 -6.03
N THR A 6 21.38 1.11 -6.50
CA THR A 6 20.29 1.63 -7.32
C THR A 6 19.41 2.52 -6.45
N THR A 7 19.85 3.74 -6.15
CA THR A 7 18.94 4.77 -5.69
C THR A 7 17.92 4.98 -6.80
N VAL A 8 16.63 4.88 -6.45
CA VAL A 8 15.54 5.25 -7.34
C VAL A 8 15.76 6.72 -7.70
N ASP A 9 16.02 7.01 -8.98
CA ASP A 9 16.02 8.38 -9.46
C ASP A 9 14.57 8.88 -9.47
N LEU A 10 14.18 9.58 -8.40
CA LEU A 10 12.84 10.13 -8.23
C LEU A 10 12.40 10.95 -9.45
N ARG A 11 13.33 11.68 -10.08
CA ARG A 11 13.05 12.53 -11.25
C ARG A 11 12.74 11.70 -12.49
N LYS A 12 13.38 10.53 -12.63
CA LYS A 12 13.10 9.60 -13.74
C LYS A 12 11.64 9.14 -13.72
N TYR A 13 11.04 8.99 -12.55
CA TYR A 13 9.66 8.55 -12.38
C TYR A 13 8.68 9.70 -12.11
N GLY A 14 9.14 10.96 -12.19
CA GLY A 14 8.30 12.13 -11.93
C GLY A 14 7.74 12.18 -10.51
N LEU A 15 8.46 11.62 -9.52
CA LEU A 15 8.02 11.61 -8.13
C LEU A 15 8.43 12.90 -7.44
N GLU A 16 7.49 13.49 -6.71
CA GLU A 16 7.70 14.67 -5.88
C GLU A 16 7.41 14.34 -4.42
N THR A 17 8.23 14.84 -3.50
CA THR A 17 8.01 14.63 -2.07
C THR A 17 6.88 15.50 -1.57
N GLY A 18 5.89 14.89 -0.91
CA GLY A 18 4.81 15.62 -0.29
C GLY A 18 3.84 14.74 0.47
N ASN A 19 2.69 15.31 0.78
CA ASN A 19 1.57 14.59 1.38
C ASN A 19 0.72 13.96 0.30
N THR A 20 0.60 12.63 0.32
CA THR A 20 -0.17 11.88 -0.68
C THR A 20 -1.66 12.23 -0.67
N GLN A 21 -2.20 12.63 0.49
CA GLN A 21 -3.63 12.81 0.74
C GLN A 21 -4.48 11.60 0.31
N ILE A 22 -3.88 10.40 0.29
CA ILE A 22 -4.54 9.16 -0.10
C ILE A 22 -5.74 8.92 0.81
N LYS A 23 -6.86 8.47 0.21
CA LYS A 23 -8.13 8.27 0.93
C LYS A 23 -8.37 6.82 1.30
N SER A 24 -7.92 5.89 0.47
CA SER A 24 -7.88 4.46 0.78
C SER A 24 -6.64 3.78 0.21
N VAL A 25 -6.20 2.73 0.89
CA VAL A 25 -5.17 1.81 0.38
C VAL A 25 -5.86 0.53 -0.08
N GLY A 26 -6.01 0.38 -1.39
CA GLY A 26 -6.63 -0.77 -2.04
C GLY A 26 -5.59 -1.77 -2.56
N PRO A 27 -5.75 -2.27 -3.80
CA PRO A 27 -4.76 -3.13 -4.43
C PRO A 27 -3.38 -2.47 -4.52
N MET A 28 -2.34 -3.27 -4.36
CA MET A 28 -0.95 -2.84 -4.34
C MET A 28 -0.05 -3.74 -5.18
N VAL A 29 0.97 -3.15 -5.80
CA VAL A 29 2.02 -3.93 -6.48
C VAL A 29 3.32 -3.15 -6.55
N PHE A 30 4.44 -3.82 -6.34
CA PHE A 30 5.76 -3.23 -6.61
C PHE A 30 6.15 -3.41 -8.06
N SER A 31 6.67 -2.35 -8.67
CA SER A 31 7.48 -2.46 -9.89
C SER A 31 8.80 -3.16 -9.61
N PRO A 32 9.49 -3.68 -10.63
CA PRO A 32 10.83 -4.25 -10.46
C PRO A 32 11.87 -3.26 -9.91
N GLN A 33 11.60 -1.95 -9.94
CA GLN A 33 12.48 -0.91 -9.42
C GLN A 33 12.15 -0.47 -7.99
N GLY A 34 11.17 -1.10 -7.33
CA GLY A 34 10.82 -0.80 -5.94
C GLY A 34 9.80 0.32 -5.75
N ILE A 35 9.24 0.87 -6.84
CA ILE A 35 8.10 1.80 -6.76
C ILE A 35 6.83 1.01 -6.44
N LEU A 36 6.14 1.38 -5.36
CA LEU A 36 4.86 0.82 -4.94
C LEU A 36 3.71 1.53 -5.64
N PHE A 37 2.93 0.80 -6.42
CA PHE A 37 1.68 1.28 -6.96
C PHE A 37 0.54 0.94 -6.00
N ILE A 38 -0.34 1.91 -5.74
CA ILE A 38 -1.51 1.75 -4.87
C ILE A 38 -2.75 2.28 -5.57
N GLY A 39 -3.82 1.49 -5.61
CA GLY A 39 -5.14 1.95 -5.99
C GLY A 39 -5.87 2.62 -4.83
N ASP A 40 -6.24 3.89 -4.99
CA ASP A 40 -7.10 4.65 -4.08
C ASP A 40 -8.52 4.68 -4.64
N ASN A 41 -9.31 3.67 -4.25
CA ASN A 41 -10.68 3.53 -4.73
C ASN A 41 -11.63 4.61 -4.20
N VAL A 42 -11.37 5.18 -3.01
CA VAL A 42 -12.18 6.27 -2.46
C VAL A 42 -11.81 7.60 -3.11
N GLY A 43 -10.51 7.84 -3.31
CA GLY A 43 -9.98 9.06 -3.93
C GLY A 43 -9.96 9.04 -5.45
N ALA A 44 -10.47 7.96 -6.08
CA ALA A 44 -10.48 7.76 -7.53
C ALA A 44 -9.11 8.02 -8.17
N ALA A 45 -8.05 7.42 -7.61
CA ALA A 45 -6.68 7.70 -8.02
C ALA A 45 -5.79 6.47 -8.01
N ILE A 46 -4.70 6.54 -8.78
CA ILE A 46 -3.58 5.61 -8.69
C ILE A 46 -2.36 6.40 -8.22
N PHE A 47 -1.71 5.88 -7.19
CA PHE A 47 -0.47 6.43 -6.65
C PHE A 47 0.71 5.56 -7.06
N ALA A 48 1.84 6.20 -7.34
CA ALA A 48 3.14 5.56 -7.43
C ALA A 48 4.01 6.18 -6.32
N ILE A 49 4.52 5.36 -5.40
CA ILE A 49 5.18 5.79 -4.17
C ILE A 49 6.55 5.14 -4.08
N ASP A 50 7.58 5.93 -3.81
CA ASP A 50 8.89 5.41 -3.41
C ASP A 50 8.95 5.29 -1.89
N VAL A 51 8.97 4.05 -1.39
CA VAL A 51 9.06 3.73 0.04
C VAL A 51 10.49 3.76 0.59
N SER A 52 11.47 4.13 -0.25
CA SER A 52 12.90 4.26 0.10
C SER A 52 13.53 3.00 0.72
N ASP A 53 12.97 1.81 0.42
CA ASP A 53 13.39 0.54 1.00
C ASP A 53 14.53 -0.10 0.19
N THR A 54 15.72 0.49 0.31
CA THR A 54 16.88 0.11 -0.53
C THR A 54 17.76 -0.99 0.06
N GLU A 55 17.44 -1.46 1.27
CA GLU A 55 18.17 -2.55 1.92
C GLU A 55 18.01 -3.83 1.11
N SER A 56 19.12 -4.48 0.74
CA SER A 56 19.08 -5.74 -0.01
C SER A 56 19.10 -6.93 0.94
N SER A 57 18.13 -7.84 0.81
CA SER A 57 18.25 -9.16 1.43
C SER A 57 18.81 -10.16 0.44
N ASN A 58 19.95 -10.76 0.79
CA ASN A 58 20.56 -11.86 0.02
C ASN A 58 20.09 -13.24 0.51
N GLU A 59 19.24 -13.28 1.53
CA GLU A 59 18.76 -14.51 2.14
C GLU A 59 17.25 -14.67 1.88
N LYS A 60 16.83 -15.91 1.63
CA LYS A 60 15.41 -16.22 1.54
C LYS A 60 14.88 -16.37 2.97
N HIS A 61 14.03 -15.45 3.39
CA HIS A 61 13.35 -15.53 4.67
C HIS A 61 11.91 -16.01 4.47
N THR A 62 11.49 -16.98 5.28
CA THR A 62 10.08 -17.30 5.43
C THR A 62 9.52 -16.41 6.53
N ILE A 63 8.55 -15.57 6.19
CA ILE A 63 7.80 -14.79 7.18
C ILE A 63 6.46 -15.48 7.38
N ASP A 64 6.19 -15.91 8.62
CA ASP A 64 4.88 -16.44 8.99
C ASP A 64 3.95 -15.26 9.32
N LEU A 65 2.87 -15.13 8.56
CA LEU A 65 1.84 -14.10 8.75
C LEU A 65 0.60 -14.65 9.47
N GLN A 66 0.66 -15.85 10.05
CA GLN A 66 -0.46 -16.38 10.84
C GLN A 66 -0.83 -15.42 11.97
N ASN A 67 -2.11 -15.06 12.03
CA ASN A 67 -2.66 -14.14 13.03
C ASN A 67 -1.96 -12.77 13.06
N ILE A 68 -1.45 -12.28 11.93
CA ILE A 68 -0.80 -10.97 11.82
C ILE A 68 -1.73 -9.80 12.21
N ASP A 69 -3.04 -10.00 12.18
CA ASP A 69 -4.05 -9.05 12.63
C ASP A 69 -3.92 -8.67 14.12
N VAL A 70 -3.49 -9.59 14.98
CA VAL A 70 -3.29 -9.35 16.42
C VAL A 70 -2.11 -8.39 16.69
N PRO A 71 -0.87 -8.65 16.23
CA PRO A 71 0.24 -7.72 16.42
C PRO A 71 0.02 -6.40 15.66
N LEU A 72 -0.66 -6.41 14.50
CA LEU A 72 -1.02 -5.16 13.81
C LEU A 72 -2.00 -4.30 14.62
N ALA A 73 -3.08 -4.89 15.14
CA ALA A 73 -4.05 -4.17 15.96
C ALA A 73 -3.39 -3.58 17.21
N SER A 74 -2.50 -4.36 17.84
CA SER A 74 -1.69 -3.93 18.99
C SER A 74 -0.78 -2.76 18.62
N TYR A 75 -0.06 -2.85 17.49
CA TYR A 75 0.82 -1.80 17.00
C TYR A 75 0.05 -0.51 16.64
N LEU A 76 -1.10 -0.64 15.99
CA LEU A 76 -1.92 0.50 15.55
C LEU A 76 -2.82 1.07 16.64
N GLY A 77 -2.83 0.47 17.83
CA GLY A 77 -3.62 0.92 18.98
C GLY A 77 -5.14 0.84 18.74
N CYS A 78 -5.61 -0.16 17.98
CA CYS A 78 -7.03 -0.35 17.67
C CYS A 78 -7.50 -1.77 18.00
N ASN A 79 -8.81 -2.01 17.98
CA ASN A 79 -9.33 -3.37 18.08
C ASN A 79 -9.10 -4.10 16.75
N LYS A 80 -8.93 -5.42 16.85
CA LYS A 80 -8.83 -6.32 15.69
C LYS A 80 -10.05 -6.24 14.76
N ALA A 81 -11.24 -6.04 15.34
CA ALA A 81 -12.48 -5.89 14.58
C ALA A 81 -12.54 -4.61 13.74
N ASP A 82 -11.72 -3.62 14.09
CA ASP A 82 -11.63 -2.33 13.40
C ASP A 82 -10.47 -2.33 12.37
N LEU A 83 -9.83 -3.46 12.13
CA LEU A 83 -8.67 -3.57 11.24
C LEU A 83 -9.02 -4.40 10.00
N LEU A 84 -8.92 -3.78 8.84
CA LEU A 84 -9.15 -4.44 7.55
C LEU A 84 -7.85 -4.47 6.75
N VAL A 85 -7.25 -5.65 6.60
CA VAL A 85 -6.15 -5.86 5.64
C VAL A 85 -6.76 -5.98 4.24
N ARG A 86 -6.40 -5.04 3.36
CA ARG A 86 -6.94 -4.94 1.99
C ARG A 86 -6.09 -5.68 0.97
N ASP A 87 -4.77 -5.59 1.11
CA ASP A 87 -3.82 -6.23 0.22
C ASP A 87 -2.44 -6.36 0.84
N ILE A 88 -1.58 -7.17 0.22
CA ILE A 88 -0.19 -7.40 0.61
C ILE A 88 0.71 -7.27 -0.63
N ALA A 89 1.87 -6.65 -0.48
CA ALA A 89 2.88 -6.58 -1.53
C ALA A 89 4.28 -6.81 -0.94
N VAL A 90 5.16 -7.47 -1.68
CA VAL A 90 6.54 -7.74 -1.22
C VAL A 90 7.50 -6.90 -2.03
N HIS A 91 8.35 -6.13 -1.36
CA HIS A 91 9.34 -5.30 -2.04
C HIS A 91 10.40 -6.19 -2.71
N PRO A 92 10.72 -5.99 -4.01
CA PRO A 92 11.48 -6.96 -4.81
C PRO A 92 12.94 -7.13 -4.38
N THR A 93 13.53 -6.15 -3.70
CA THR A 93 14.96 -6.16 -3.32
C THR A 93 15.16 -6.51 -1.84
N SER A 94 14.39 -5.85 -0.97
CA SER A 94 14.48 -6.04 0.48
C SER A 94 13.72 -7.26 0.97
N GLN A 95 12.74 -7.72 0.20
CA GLN A 95 11.77 -8.76 0.58
C GLN A 95 10.92 -8.40 1.81
N ASN A 96 10.92 -7.12 2.23
CA ASN A 96 10.01 -6.66 3.26
C ASN A 96 8.57 -6.67 2.72
N ILE A 97 7.62 -6.96 3.61
CA ILE A 97 6.20 -7.06 3.30
C ILE A 97 5.54 -5.72 3.59
N TYR A 98 4.69 -5.28 2.69
CA TYR A 98 3.88 -4.08 2.82
C TYR A 98 2.41 -4.47 2.84
N LEU A 99 1.67 -3.96 3.82
CA LEU A 99 0.28 -4.27 4.08
C LEU A 99 -0.56 -3.00 3.90
N ALA A 100 -1.58 -3.09 3.04
CA ALA A 100 -2.61 -2.08 2.92
C ALA A 100 -3.65 -2.31 4.02
N ILE A 101 -3.78 -1.37 4.95
CA ILE A 101 -4.69 -1.48 6.08
C ILE A 101 -5.67 -0.30 6.06
N MET A 102 -6.95 -0.59 6.24
CA MET A 102 -7.95 0.41 6.62
C MET A 102 -8.26 0.21 8.11
N ARG A 103 -8.07 1.27 8.90
CA ARG A 103 -8.36 1.29 10.34
C ARG A 103 -9.67 2.02 10.60
N GLY A 104 -10.62 1.38 11.28
CA GLY A 104 -11.99 1.85 11.45
C GLY A 104 -12.92 1.27 10.38
N THR A 105 -14.20 1.66 10.43
CA THR A 105 -15.24 1.18 9.52
C THR A 105 -15.98 2.35 8.86
N GLY A 106 -16.59 2.09 7.71
CA GLY A 106 -17.33 3.11 6.96
C GLY A 106 -16.45 4.26 6.47
N ASP A 107 -17.08 5.43 6.33
CA ASP A 107 -16.47 6.63 5.75
C ASP A 107 -15.37 7.24 6.63
N GLU A 108 -15.34 6.89 7.92
CA GLU A 108 -14.33 7.33 8.89
C GLU A 108 -13.08 6.43 8.90
N SER A 109 -13.03 5.40 8.04
CA SER A 109 -11.88 4.49 7.97
C SER A 109 -10.63 5.22 7.46
N GLN A 110 -9.51 5.02 8.14
CA GLN A 110 -8.24 5.68 7.86
C GLN A 110 -7.28 4.73 7.13
N PRO A 111 -6.68 5.14 6.01
CA PRO A 111 -5.67 4.34 5.34
C PRO A 111 -4.36 4.34 6.12
N VAL A 112 -3.76 3.16 6.25
CA VAL A 112 -2.43 2.97 6.84
C VAL A 112 -1.65 1.99 5.96
N LEU A 113 -0.44 2.38 5.58
CA LEU A 113 0.51 1.49 4.94
C LEU A 113 1.51 1.01 6.00
N VAL A 114 1.59 -0.30 6.20
CA VAL A 114 2.48 -0.91 7.19
C VAL A 114 3.55 -1.72 6.51
N LYS A 115 4.79 -1.56 6.95
CA LYS A 115 5.95 -2.40 6.61
C LYS A 115 6.13 -3.47 7.70
N VAL A 116 6.36 -4.70 7.28
CA VAL A 116 6.78 -5.83 8.12
C VAL A 116 8.12 -6.34 7.61
N GLN A 117 9.12 -6.33 8.48
CA GLN A 117 10.47 -6.79 8.15
C GLN A 117 10.62 -8.30 8.34
N HIS A 118 11.73 -8.85 7.85
CA HIS A 118 12.05 -10.27 7.95
C HIS A 118 12.16 -10.79 9.40
N ASP A 119 12.47 -9.91 10.36
CA ASP A 119 12.54 -10.21 11.80
C ASP A 119 11.18 -10.07 12.50
N GLY A 120 10.12 -9.75 11.74
CA GLY A 120 8.77 -9.52 12.27
C GLY A 120 8.55 -8.11 12.81
N ALA A 121 9.52 -7.20 12.73
CA ALA A 121 9.33 -5.83 13.17
C ALA A 121 8.30 -5.12 12.28
N ILE A 122 7.36 -4.42 12.93
CA ILE A 122 6.25 -3.70 12.29
C ILE A 122 6.51 -2.20 12.40
N SER A 123 6.32 -1.48 11.30
CA SER A 123 6.36 -0.01 11.26
C SER A 123 5.37 0.57 10.26
N SER A 124 4.82 1.76 10.56
CA SER A 124 4.03 2.52 9.59
C SER A 124 4.94 3.26 8.61
N VAL A 125 4.51 3.33 7.34
CA VAL A 125 5.10 4.21 6.32
C VAL A 125 4.45 5.59 6.44
N ASP A 126 5.27 6.64 6.53
CA ASP A 126 4.77 8.02 6.60
C ASP A 126 4.31 8.51 5.22
N LEU A 127 3.00 8.49 4.97
CA LEU A 127 2.38 8.94 3.72
C LEU A 127 2.17 10.45 3.66
N SER A 128 2.51 11.19 4.73
CA SER A 128 2.38 12.65 4.81
C SER A 128 3.60 13.39 4.25
N HIS A 129 4.73 12.70 4.11
CA HIS A 129 5.97 13.25 3.58
C HIS A 129 6.79 12.16 2.86
N ILE A 130 6.37 11.79 1.66
CA ILE A 130 6.97 10.70 0.88
C ILE A 130 7.08 11.09 -0.60
N PRO A 131 8.07 10.60 -1.37
CA PRO A 131 8.10 10.80 -2.81
C PRO A 131 6.98 10.01 -3.50
N PHE A 132 6.11 10.71 -4.23
CA PHE A 132 5.04 10.08 -4.97
C PHE A 132 4.69 10.82 -6.26
N SER A 133 3.95 10.13 -7.12
CA SER A 133 3.14 10.74 -8.17
C SER A 133 1.71 10.20 -8.09
N LYS A 134 0.76 10.95 -8.65
CA LYS A 134 -0.67 10.65 -8.57
C LYS A 134 -1.32 10.83 -9.94
N THR A 135 -2.12 9.86 -10.35
CA THR A 135 -3.01 9.97 -11.51
C THR A 135 -4.46 9.89 -11.02
N ILE A 136 -5.25 10.91 -11.33
CA ILE A 136 -6.71 10.92 -11.06
C ILE A 136 -7.44 10.18 -12.17
N LEU A 137 -8.41 9.35 -11.79
CA LEU A 137 -9.35 8.73 -12.71
C LEU A 137 -10.52 9.69 -12.93
N SER A 138 -10.63 10.26 -14.13
CA SER A 138 -11.60 11.31 -14.46
C SER A 138 -13.04 10.83 -14.64
N ASP A 139 -13.26 9.53 -14.83
CA ASP A 139 -14.58 8.90 -15.01
C ASP A 139 -14.78 7.76 -13.99
N ALA A 140 -14.48 8.04 -12.72
CA ALA A 140 -14.74 7.10 -11.64
C ALA A 140 -16.24 7.03 -11.33
N PRO A 141 -16.76 5.85 -10.92
CA PRO A 141 -18.15 5.72 -10.53
C PRO A 141 -18.51 6.64 -9.36
N ASP A 142 -19.63 7.34 -9.49
CA ASP A 142 -20.28 8.09 -8.40
C ASP A 142 -21.57 7.36 -7.96
N VAL A 143 -22.11 7.73 -6.79
CA VAL A 143 -23.39 7.21 -6.29
C VAL A 143 -24.55 7.44 -7.27
N ASN A 144 -24.44 8.45 -8.14
CA ASN A 144 -25.44 8.76 -9.17
C ASN A 144 -25.09 8.18 -10.56
N ASP A 145 -24.08 7.32 -10.66
CA ASP A 145 -23.63 6.78 -11.94
C ASP A 145 -24.69 5.84 -12.56
N PRO A 146 -25.13 6.09 -13.80
CA PRO A 146 -26.14 5.24 -14.47
C PRO A 146 -25.61 3.83 -14.80
N ARG A 147 -24.30 3.59 -14.75
CA ARG A 147 -23.65 2.29 -14.99
C ARG A 147 -23.83 1.34 -13.79
N ILE A 148 -25.06 1.06 -13.40
CA ILE A 148 -25.38 0.06 -12.37
C ILE A 148 -25.47 -1.32 -13.04
N VAL A 149 -24.35 -2.03 -13.15
CA VAL A 149 -24.38 -3.46 -13.50
C VAL A 149 -24.62 -4.25 -12.22
N SER A 150 -25.88 -4.43 -11.86
CA SER A 150 -26.25 -5.43 -10.85
C SER A 150 -26.02 -6.82 -11.43
N ARG A 151 -24.96 -7.52 -10.99
CA ARG A 151 -24.86 -8.96 -11.24
C ARG A 151 -25.90 -9.66 -10.38
N THR A 152 -27.11 -9.82 -10.91
CA THR A 152 -28.09 -10.74 -10.31
C THR A 152 -27.56 -12.16 -10.47
N LEU A 153 -27.43 -12.90 -9.37
CA LEU A 153 -26.96 -14.29 -9.29
C LEU A 153 -27.87 -15.31 -10.01
N SER A 154 -28.75 -14.88 -10.92
CA SER A 154 -29.70 -15.71 -11.64
C SER A 154 -29.18 -16.28 -12.96
N GLU A 155 -27.91 -16.05 -13.31
CA GLU A 155 -27.30 -16.51 -14.58
C GLU A 155 -26.16 -17.52 -14.38
N LEU A 156 -26.23 -18.35 -13.33
CA LEU A 156 -25.39 -19.56 -13.17
C LEU A 156 -26.26 -20.81 -13.12
#